data_AF-A0A1H0V7A1-F1
#
_entry.id   AF-A0A1H0V7A1-F1
#
_cell.length_a   1.000
_cell.length_b   1.000
_cell.length_c   1.000
_cell.angle_alpha   90.00
_cell.angle_beta   90.00
_cell.angle_gamma   90.00
#
_symmetry.space_group_name_H-M   'P 1'
#
loop_
_entity.id
_entity.type
_entity.pdbx_description
1 polymer ?
#
loop_
_entity_poly.entity_id
_entity_poly.type
_entity_poly.pdbx_seq_one_letter_code
_entity_poly.pdbx_strand_id
1 'polypeptide(L)'
;MTRQGVAAAIDAALFEDVMRRFAAMFGRDESPWQVWPLANAPATLGRHDVVLSDGEAAADIIDRVAAANAVLIVSEREGGRWIDTVRSWMGTWVLDSHADDDTAHSPGFVAVLTAALSLHFPAHDALCIARAWEPGSTAWPGDFARFPRVRHAALVSPDQPAPAFAPCPPDLGLYAVMPTADWIEQLVPLQVPTVQLRFKSADAAEVKAEVVRAANAAKGSKSRLFINDHWRVAIDHHAACGGDSGIYGIHLGQEDLDEADLDVIRASGLRLGVSTHGYAEMLRVAAIQPSYLALGAIFPTTTKVMPTQPQGMGRFQSYVTLMKPVIPSLVGIGGVNAGNMREVLDVGVGSAAVVRAITEATDVPAAVAGLNALFA
;
A
#
# COMPACT_ATOMS: atom_id res chain seq x y z
N MET A 1 -27.58 -21.48 -16.06
CA MET A 1 -27.11 -21.50 -17.46
C MET A 1 -25.61 -21.75 -17.42
N THR A 2 -25.14 -22.85 -17.98
CA THR A 2 -23.71 -23.17 -18.13
C THR A 2 -23.07 -22.06 -18.96
N ARG A 3 -22.09 -21.34 -18.40
CA ARG A 3 -21.35 -20.31 -19.14
C ARG A 3 -20.57 -21.02 -20.25
N GLN A 4 -20.90 -20.77 -21.52
CA GLN A 4 -20.21 -21.34 -22.66
C GLN A 4 -18.92 -20.53 -22.93
N GLY A 5 -17.81 -20.97 -22.36
CA GLY A 5 -16.46 -20.45 -22.59
C GLY A 5 -15.42 -21.56 -22.38
N VAL A 6 -14.22 -21.39 -22.92
CA VAL A 6 -13.09 -22.32 -22.67
C VAL A 6 -12.09 -21.63 -21.76
N ALA A 7 -11.93 -22.16 -20.54
CA ALA A 7 -11.01 -21.61 -19.55
C ALA A 7 -9.56 -21.66 -20.04
N ALA A 8 -8.75 -20.74 -19.53
CA ALA A 8 -7.32 -20.71 -19.80
C ALA A 8 -6.66 -22.02 -19.31
N ALA A 9 -5.64 -22.48 -20.02
CA ALA A 9 -4.84 -23.60 -19.55
C ALA A 9 -4.19 -23.20 -18.21
N ILE A 10 -4.27 -24.10 -17.22
CA ILE A 10 -3.80 -23.86 -15.86
C ILE A 10 -2.92 -25.03 -15.41
N ASP A 11 -1.80 -24.72 -14.76
CA ASP A 11 -1.03 -25.72 -14.01
C ASP A 11 -1.76 -26.03 -12.70
N ALA A 12 -2.60 -27.06 -12.73
CA ALA A 12 -3.42 -27.45 -11.59
C ALA A 12 -2.58 -27.90 -10.38
N ALA A 13 -1.41 -28.51 -10.60
CA ALA A 13 -0.54 -28.96 -9.52
C ALA A 13 0.06 -27.77 -8.77
N LEU A 14 0.52 -26.75 -9.50
CA LEU A 14 1.00 -25.51 -8.90
C LEU A 14 -0.11 -24.76 -8.17
N PHE A 15 -1.30 -24.64 -8.76
CA PHE A 15 -2.44 -23.98 -8.11
C PHE A 15 -2.75 -24.63 -6.75
N GLU A 16 -2.89 -25.97 -6.72
CA GLU A 16 -3.18 -26.69 -5.47
C GLU A 16 -2.04 -26.59 -4.45
N ASP A 17 -0.77 -26.58 -4.90
CA ASP A 17 0.37 -26.38 -4.01
C ASP A 17 0.36 -25.01 -3.34
N VAL A 18 0.11 -23.94 -4.10
CA VAL A 18 0.00 -22.56 -3.58
C VAL A 18 -1.16 -22.47 -2.59
N MET A 19 -2.35 -22.97 -2.96
CA MET A 19 -3.52 -22.94 -2.07
C MET A 19 -3.26 -23.72 -0.77
N ARG A 20 -2.68 -24.92 -0.87
CA ARG A 20 -2.35 -25.77 0.30
C ARG A 20 -1.37 -25.08 1.25
N ARG A 21 -0.39 -24.34 0.72
CA ARG A 21 0.64 -23.67 1.53
C ARG A 21 0.16 -22.37 2.17
N PHE A 22 -0.64 -21.58 1.44
CA PHE A 22 -0.86 -20.18 1.82
C PHE A 22 -2.30 -19.84 2.22
N ALA A 23 -3.28 -20.72 1.97
CA ALA A 23 -4.67 -20.44 2.35
C ALA A 23 -4.88 -20.25 3.86
N ALA A 24 -4.13 -20.97 4.69
CA ALA A 24 -4.19 -20.77 6.15
C ALA A 24 -3.62 -19.41 6.58
N MET A 25 -2.66 -18.88 5.82
CA MET A 25 -1.97 -17.62 6.12
C MET A 25 -2.75 -16.39 5.66
N PHE A 26 -3.36 -16.44 4.47
CA PHE A 26 -4.06 -15.31 3.87
C PHE A 26 -5.59 -15.41 3.91
N GLY A 27 -6.12 -16.56 4.30
CA GLY A 27 -7.53 -16.90 4.13
C GLY A 27 -7.83 -17.42 2.73
N ARG A 28 -9.00 -18.03 2.59
CA ARG A 28 -9.50 -18.58 1.32
C ARG A 28 -10.78 -17.86 0.92
N ASP A 29 -10.86 -17.44 -0.32
CA ASP A 29 -12.08 -17.01 -0.98
C ASP A 29 -12.72 -18.23 -1.64
N GLU A 30 -14.00 -18.48 -1.35
CA GLU A 30 -14.77 -19.56 -1.97
C GLU A 30 -15.38 -19.13 -3.31
N SER A 31 -15.12 -17.89 -3.73
CA SER A 31 -15.57 -17.36 -5.01
C SER A 31 -15.01 -18.20 -6.17
N PRO A 32 -15.85 -18.56 -7.16
CA PRO A 32 -15.44 -19.40 -8.28
C PRO A 32 -14.70 -18.56 -9.32
N TRP A 33 -13.47 -18.15 -9.03
CA TRP A 33 -12.63 -17.43 -9.98
C TRP A 33 -12.44 -18.26 -11.25
N GLN A 34 -12.65 -17.63 -12.41
CA GLN A 34 -12.47 -18.24 -13.71
C GLN A 34 -11.64 -17.31 -14.60
N VAL A 35 -10.68 -17.89 -15.31
CA VAL A 35 -9.76 -17.14 -16.17
C VAL A 35 -9.98 -17.57 -17.61
N TRP A 36 -10.17 -16.60 -18.50
CA TRP A 36 -10.54 -16.81 -19.89
C TRP A 36 -9.55 -16.12 -20.82
N PRO A 37 -8.96 -16.80 -21.81
CA PRO A 37 -8.37 -16.13 -22.95
C PRO A 37 -9.45 -15.32 -23.66
N LEU A 38 -9.13 -14.11 -24.13
CA LEU A 38 -10.09 -13.19 -24.74
C LEU A 38 -10.94 -13.85 -25.84
N ALA A 39 -10.30 -14.63 -26.71
CA ALA A 39 -10.95 -15.34 -27.81
C ALA A 39 -11.99 -16.39 -27.35
N ASN A 40 -11.89 -16.86 -26.11
CA ASN A 40 -12.69 -17.92 -25.53
C ASN A 40 -13.59 -17.45 -24.38
N ALA A 41 -13.59 -16.15 -24.07
CA ALA A 41 -14.36 -15.57 -22.98
C ALA A 41 -15.87 -15.69 -23.26
N PRO A 42 -16.68 -16.07 -22.26
CA PRO A 42 -18.11 -16.19 -22.43
C PRO A 42 -18.75 -14.83 -22.73
N ALA A 43 -19.87 -14.84 -23.46
CA ALA A 43 -20.61 -13.62 -23.79
C ALA A 43 -21.11 -12.88 -22.54
N THR A 44 -21.42 -13.62 -21.46
CA THR A 44 -21.83 -13.06 -20.17
C THR A 44 -20.74 -13.31 -19.14
N LEU A 45 -20.13 -12.22 -18.66
CA LEU A 45 -19.15 -12.21 -17.58
C LEU A 45 -19.84 -11.91 -16.23
N GLY A 46 -19.14 -12.20 -15.15
CA GLY A 46 -19.47 -11.79 -13.79
C GLY A 46 -18.21 -11.41 -13.01
N ARG A 47 -18.42 -10.96 -11.78
CA ARG A 47 -17.37 -10.30 -10.97
C ARG A 47 -16.12 -11.15 -10.62
N HIS A 48 -16.18 -12.47 -10.80
CA HIS A 48 -15.04 -13.38 -10.56
C HIS A 48 -14.46 -13.94 -11.87
N ASP A 49 -14.77 -13.31 -13.00
CA ASP A 49 -14.14 -13.64 -14.28
C ASP A 49 -12.95 -12.72 -14.53
N VAL A 50 -11.85 -13.30 -15.00
CA VAL A 50 -10.68 -12.61 -15.51
C VAL A 50 -10.59 -12.90 -17.01
N VAL A 51 -10.51 -11.85 -17.81
CA VAL A 51 -10.26 -11.95 -19.25
C VAL A 51 -8.81 -11.57 -19.51
N LEU A 52 -8.08 -12.46 -20.20
CA LEU A 52 -6.68 -12.30 -20.56
C LEU A 52 -6.55 -11.99 -22.04
N SER A 53 -5.89 -10.89 -22.38
CA SER A 53 -5.62 -10.47 -23.76
C SER A 53 -4.12 -10.41 -24.01
N ASP A 54 -3.66 -11.09 -25.06
CA ASP A 54 -2.30 -10.97 -25.58
C ASP A 54 -2.34 -9.93 -26.71
N GLY A 55 -1.97 -8.69 -26.40
CA GLY A 55 -2.20 -7.52 -27.25
C GLY A 55 -3.48 -6.74 -26.94
N GLU A 56 -3.64 -5.59 -27.60
CA GLU A 56 -4.71 -4.61 -27.36
C GLU A 56 -6.11 -5.23 -27.33
N ALA A 57 -6.91 -4.80 -26.34
CA ALA A 57 -8.32 -5.16 -26.24
C ALA A 57 -9.20 -4.05 -26.84
N ALA A 58 -10.17 -4.43 -27.67
CA ALA A 58 -11.14 -3.50 -28.25
C ALA A 58 -12.02 -2.82 -27.18
N ALA A 59 -12.52 -1.62 -27.47
CA ALA A 59 -13.28 -0.81 -26.53
C ALA A 59 -14.56 -1.51 -26.02
N ASP A 60 -15.26 -2.25 -26.89
CA ASP A 60 -16.45 -3.02 -26.53
C ASP A 60 -16.15 -4.14 -25.53
N ILE A 61 -14.97 -4.75 -25.60
CA ILE A 61 -14.50 -5.73 -24.62
C ILE A 61 -14.25 -5.07 -23.26
N ILE A 62 -13.59 -3.90 -23.27
CA ILE A 62 -13.30 -3.14 -22.04
C ILE A 62 -14.61 -2.77 -21.35
N ASP A 63 -15.58 -2.23 -22.10
CA ASP A 63 -16.90 -1.84 -21.59
C ASP A 63 -17.66 -3.05 -21.04
N ARG A 64 -17.61 -4.19 -21.73
CA ARG A 64 -18.26 -5.44 -21.29
C ARG A 64 -17.67 -5.95 -19.97
N VAL A 65 -16.34 -5.94 -19.83
CA VAL A 65 -15.67 -6.37 -18.60
C VAL A 65 -16.05 -5.42 -17.44
N ALA A 66 -16.00 -4.12 -17.69
CA ALA A 66 -16.35 -3.10 -16.69
C ALA A 66 -17.82 -3.25 -16.23
N ALA A 67 -18.76 -3.44 -17.15
CA ALA A 67 -20.18 -3.63 -16.84
C ALA A 67 -20.45 -4.86 -15.94
N ALA A 68 -19.59 -5.89 -16.02
CA ALA A 68 -19.69 -7.10 -15.21
C ALA A 68 -18.95 -7.00 -13.86
N ASN A 69 -18.24 -5.90 -13.60
CA ASN A 69 -17.22 -5.79 -12.55
C ASN A 69 -16.18 -6.93 -12.61
N ALA A 70 -15.92 -7.43 -13.81
CA ALA A 70 -14.91 -8.45 -14.08
C ALA A 70 -13.51 -7.79 -14.17
N VAL A 71 -12.49 -8.61 -14.38
CA VAL A 71 -11.10 -8.15 -14.55
C VAL A 71 -10.68 -8.34 -16.00
N LEU A 72 -9.97 -7.36 -16.57
CA LEU A 72 -9.26 -7.50 -17.84
C LEU A 72 -7.77 -7.30 -17.58
N ILE A 73 -6.94 -8.23 -18.06
CA ILE A 73 -5.48 -8.10 -18.07
C ILE A 73 -5.05 -8.13 -19.54
N VAL A 74 -4.51 -7.02 -20.01
CA VAL A 74 -3.90 -6.90 -21.33
C VAL A 74 -2.39 -6.98 -21.16
N SER A 75 -1.73 -7.89 -21.86
CA SER A 75 -0.28 -8.07 -21.81
C SER A 75 0.32 -7.76 -23.18
N GLU A 76 1.31 -6.87 -23.22
CA GLU A 76 2.00 -6.42 -24.42
C GLU A 76 3.52 -6.53 -24.25
N ARG A 77 4.27 -6.50 -25.36
CA ARG A 77 5.74 -6.55 -25.36
C ARG A 77 6.33 -5.18 -25.71
N GLU A 78 7.19 -4.67 -24.83
CA GLU A 78 7.97 -3.46 -25.08
C GLU A 78 9.40 -3.66 -24.57
N GLY A 79 10.40 -3.50 -25.44
CA GLY A 79 11.81 -3.57 -25.03
C GLY A 79 12.23 -4.90 -24.38
N GLY A 80 11.62 -6.03 -24.76
CA GLY A 80 11.90 -7.34 -24.16
C GLY A 80 11.26 -7.55 -22.78
N ARG A 81 10.37 -6.65 -22.34
CA ARG A 81 9.62 -6.71 -21.08
C ARG A 81 8.13 -6.92 -21.32
N TRP A 82 7.41 -7.39 -20.31
CA TRP A 82 5.94 -7.47 -20.34
C TRP A 82 5.36 -6.18 -19.81
N ILE A 83 4.44 -5.59 -20.56
CA ILE A 83 3.63 -4.44 -20.15
C ILE A 83 2.22 -4.95 -19.91
N ASP A 84 1.85 -5.05 -18.64
CA ASP A 84 0.56 -5.55 -18.21
C ASP A 84 -0.34 -4.39 -17.79
N THR A 85 -1.49 -4.27 -18.44
CA THR A 85 -2.54 -3.34 -18.05
C THR A 85 -3.69 -4.11 -17.41
N VAL A 86 -3.87 -3.94 -16.09
CA VAL A 86 -4.97 -4.51 -15.32
C VAL A 86 -6.09 -3.50 -15.19
N ARG A 87 -7.30 -3.87 -15.60
CA ARG A 87 -8.53 -3.09 -15.40
C ARG A 87 -9.47 -3.86 -14.49
N SER A 88 -9.93 -3.19 -13.44
CA SER A 88 -10.90 -3.72 -12.49
C SER A 88 -11.76 -2.59 -11.93
N TRP A 89 -12.75 -2.94 -11.10
CA TRP A 89 -13.54 -1.95 -10.36
C TRP A 89 -12.70 -1.09 -9.39
N MET A 90 -11.48 -1.53 -9.06
CA MET A 90 -10.51 -0.77 -8.25
C MET A 90 -9.63 0.19 -9.09
N GLY A 91 -9.93 0.35 -10.38
CA GLY A 91 -9.17 1.21 -11.28
C GLY A 91 -8.23 0.44 -12.22
N THR A 92 -7.34 1.19 -12.86
CA THR A 92 -6.38 0.69 -13.84
C THR A 92 -4.96 0.76 -13.29
N TRP A 93 -4.21 -0.32 -13.45
CA TRP A 93 -2.78 -0.39 -13.14
C TRP A 93 -2.01 -0.80 -14.39
N VAL A 94 -0.89 -0.14 -14.65
CA VAL A 94 0.06 -0.51 -15.71
C VAL A 94 1.36 -0.93 -15.04
N LEU A 95 1.81 -2.14 -15.36
CA LEU A 95 2.91 -2.81 -14.69
C LEU A 95 3.91 -3.30 -15.75
N ASP A 96 5.19 -3.15 -15.45
CA ASP A 96 6.30 -3.51 -16.31
C ASP A 96 7.14 -4.60 -15.62
N SER A 97 7.24 -5.78 -16.24
CA SER A 97 7.91 -6.94 -15.63
C SER A 97 8.97 -7.57 -16.53
N HIS A 98 9.91 -8.28 -15.90
CA HIS A 98 10.83 -9.15 -16.62
C HIS A 98 10.05 -10.26 -17.34
N ALA A 99 10.53 -10.66 -18.52
CA ALA A 99 9.96 -11.77 -19.25
C ALA A 99 10.84 -13.00 -19.09
N ASP A 100 10.37 -13.96 -18.29
CA ASP A 100 11.03 -15.26 -18.13
C ASP A 100 10.87 -16.13 -19.38
N ASP A 101 9.79 -15.91 -20.14
CA ASP A 101 9.51 -16.52 -21.43
C ASP A 101 8.68 -15.56 -22.33
N ASP A 102 8.45 -15.98 -23.58
CA ASP A 102 7.64 -15.25 -24.56
C ASP A 102 6.14 -15.62 -24.52
N THR A 103 5.67 -16.32 -23.48
CA THR A 103 4.26 -16.69 -23.30
C THR A 103 3.58 -15.79 -22.26
N ALA A 104 2.79 -14.81 -22.72
CA ALA A 104 2.16 -13.80 -21.84
C ALA A 104 1.43 -14.41 -20.63
N HIS A 105 0.68 -15.48 -20.85
CA HIS A 105 -0.18 -16.14 -19.87
C HIS A 105 0.06 -17.66 -19.82
N SER A 106 1.29 -18.06 -19.49
CA SER A 106 1.62 -19.48 -19.32
C SER A 106 0.71 -20.17 -18.28
N PRO A 107 0.55 -21.51 -18.33
CA PRO A 107 -0.27 -22.22 -17.34
C PRO A 107 0.16 -21.99 -15.89
N GLY A 108 1.46 -21.78 -15.65
CA GLY A 108 2.00 -21.43 -14.33
C GLY A 108 1.61 -20.02 -13.89
N PHE A 109 1.67 -19.03 -14.80
CA PHE A 109 1.17 -17.69 -14.54
C PHE A 109 -0.32 -17.71 -14.17
N VAL A 110 -1.15 -18.41 -14.96
CA VAL A 110 -2.59 -18.54 -14.72
C VAL A 110 -2.86 -19.21 -13.37
N ALA A 111 -2.07 -20.22 -12.99
CA ALA A 111 -2.19 -20.89 -11.69
C ALA A 111 -1.94 -19.93 -10.52
N VAL A 112 -0.83 -19.18 -10.54
CA VAL A 112 -0.47 -18.26 -9.46
C VAL A 112 -1.44 -17.07 -9.39
N LEU A 113 -1.83 -16.52 -10.54
CA LEU A 113 -2.83 -15.44 -10.62
C LEU A 113 -4.16 -15.88 -9.99
N THR A 114 -4.66 -17.06 -10.37
CA THR A 114 -5.94 -17.60 -9.86
C THR A 114 -5.84 -17.93 -8.38
N ALA A 115 -4.71 -18.47 -7.92
CA ALA A 115 -4.47 -18.74 -6.51
C ALA A 115 -4.44 -17.43 -5.70
N ALA A 116 -3.72 -16.40 -6.14
CA ALA A 116 -3.67 -15.12 -5.45
C ALA A 116 -5.06 -14.45 -5.34
N LEU A 117 -5.88 -14.48 -6.40
CA LEU A 117 -7.27 -14.03 -6.36
C LEU A 117 -8.09 -14.82 -5.32
N SER A 118 -7.90 -16.15 -5.29
CA SER A 118 -8.54 -17.06 -4.31
C SER A 118 -8.00 -16.90 -2.89
N LEU A 119 -6.90 -16.16 -2.71
CA LEU A 119 -6.31 -15.76 -1.43
C LEU A 119 -6.67 -14.30 -1.08
N HIS A 120 -7.76 -13.80 -1.67
CA HIS A 120 -8.34 -12.46 -1.48
C HIS A 120 -7.49 -11.29 -2.00
N PHE A 121 -6.42 -11.52 -2.77
CA PHE A 121 -5.62 -10.41 -3.33
C PHE A 121 -6.40 -9.74 -4.47
N PRO A 122 -6.45 -8.41 -4.54
CA PRO A 122 -7.07 -7.72 -5.66
C PRO A 122 -6.29 -7.98 -6.95
N ALA A 123 -6.94 -7.81 -8.11
CA ALA A 123 -6.37 -8.21 -9.40
C ALA A 123 -4.98 -7.63 -9.71
N HIS A 124 -4.73 -6.37 -9.37
CA HIS A 124 -3.43 -5.73 -9.59
C HIS A 124 -2.32 -6.35 -8.71
N ASP A 125 -2.64 -6.74 -7.48
CA ASP A 125 -1.70 -7.44 -6.58
C ASP A 125 -1.52 -8.90 -6.99
N ALA A 126 -2.59 -9.57 -7.39
CA ALA A 126 -2.53 -10.93 -7.91
C ALA A 126 -1.63 -11.02 -9.15
N LEU A 127 -1.69 -10.02 -10.04
CA LEU A 127 -0.77 -9.89 -11.16
C LEU A 127 0.67 -9.66 -10.67
N CYS A 128 0.89 -8.76 -9.69
CA CYS A 128 2.23 -8.53 -9.14
C CYS A 128 2.86 -9.82 -8.62
N ILE A 129 2.10 -10.63 -7.89
CA ILE A 129 2.53 -11.93 -7.37
C ILE A 129 2.81 -12.91 -8.51
N ALA A 130 1.91 -13.00 -9.51
CA ALA A 130 2.06 -13.92 -10.64
C ALA A 130 3.28 -13.60 -11.51
N ARG A 131 3.62 -12.32 -11.70
CA ARG A 131 4.83 -11.90 -12.41
C ARG A 131 6.10 -12.05 -11.58
N ALA A 132 6.02 -11.89 -10.26
CA ALA A 132 7.16 -12.08 -9.37
C ALA A 132 7.50 -13.56 -9.12
N TRP A 133 6.55 -14.47 -9.36
CA TRP A 133 6.70 -15.90 -9.07
C TRP A 133 7.85 -16.51 -9.88
N GLU A 134 8.80 -17.12 -9.17
CA GLU A 134 9.93 -17.78 -9.81
C GLU A 134 9.51 -19.17 -10.33
N PRO A 135 9.75 -19.49 -11.62
CA PRO A 135 9.44 -20.81 -12.18
C PRO A 135 10.07 -21.95 -11.37
N GLY A 136 9.26 -22.94 -10.97
CA GLY A 136 9.70 -24.08 -10.16
C GLY A 136 9.82 -23.80 -8.66
N SER A 137 9.62 -22.55 -8.21
CA SER A 137 9.58 -22.22 -6.78
C SER A 137 8.28 -22.65 -6.11
N THR A 138 8.37 -22.93 -4.82
CA THR A 138 7.22 -23.19 -3.93
C THR A 138 7.10 -22.18 -2.80
N ALA A 139 7.98 -21.17 -2.79
CA ALA A 139 8.01 -20.11 -1.81
C ALA A 139 7.20 -18.90 -2.29
N TRP A 140 6.60 -18.18 -1.34
CA TRP A 140 5.96 -16.90 -1.66
C TRP A 140 7.02 -15.89 -2.12
N PRO A 141 6.78 -15.07 -3.17
CA PRO A 141 7.79 -14.16 -3.68
C PRO A 141 8.15 -13.11 -2.62
N GLY A 142 9.45 -13.04 -2.29
CA GLY A 142 10.01 -12.10 -1.32
C GLY A 142 11.19 -11.28 -1.85
N ASP A 143 11.65 -11.55 -3.07
CA ASP A 143 12.69 -10.75 -3.73
C ASP A 143 12.07 -9.59 -4.48
N PHE A 144 12.30 -8.36 -4.00
CA PHE A 144 11.80 -7.14 -4.61
C PHE A 144 12.23 -6.97 -6.06
N ALA A 145 13.41 -7.46 -6.45
CA ALA A 145 13.91 -7.31 -7.82
C ALA A 145 13.08 -8.10 -8.85
N ARG A 146 12.33 -9.13 -8.41
CA ARG A 146 11.44 -9.91 -9.27
C ARG A 146 10.07 -9.28 -9.47
N PHE A 147 9.64 -8.40 -8.58
CA PHE A 147 8.33 -7.76 -8.70
C PHE A 147 8.29 -6.78 -9.90
N PRO A 148 7.11 -6.60 -10.53
CA PRO A 148 6.95 -5.60 -11.57
C PRO A 148 7.19 -4.18 -11.06
N ARG A 149 7.47 -3.28 -11.99
CA ARG A 149 7.51 -1.83 -11.75
C ARG A 149 6.18 -1.22 -12.15
N VAL A 150 5.63 -0.34 -11.33
CA VAL A 150 4.43 0.42 -11.69
C VAL A 150 4.79 1.51 -12.68
N ARG A 151 4.03 1.62 -13.77
CA ARG A 151 4.05 2.76 -14.69
C ARG A 151 2.89 3.68 -14.33
N HIS A 152 3.21 4.89 -13.90
CA HIS A 152 2.22 5.88 -13.50
C HIS A 152 2.71 7.27 -13.87
N ALA A 153 1.81 8.16 -14.31
CA ALA A 153 2.19 9.50 -14.77
C ALA A 153 2.85 10.36 -13.69
N ALA A 154 2.50 10.13 -12.41
CA ALA A 154 3.12 10.78 -11.26
C ALA A 154 4.53 10.25 -10.90
N LEU A 155 5.02 9.20 -11.57
CA LEU A 155 6.35 8.66 -11.34
C LEU A 155 7.33 9.18 -12.41
N VAL A 156 8.54 9.53 -11.99
CA VAL A 156 9.65 9.77 -12.92
C VAL A 156 10.01 8.51 -13.70
N SER A 157 10.53 8.70 -14.91
CA SER A 157 11.00 7.59 -15.75
C SER A 157 11.99 6.71 -14.98
N PRO A 158 11.93 5.37 -15.10
CA PRO A 158 12.88 4.46 -14.46
C PRO A 158 14.35 4.75 -14.79
N ASP A 159 14.61 5.42 -15.91
CA ASP A 159 15.96 5.80 -16.36
C ASP A 159 16.53 7.03 -15.61
N GLN A 160 15.71 7.70 -14.80
CA GLN A 160 16.07 8.84 -13.97
C GLN A 160 15.55 8.63 -12.55
N PRO A 161 16.25 7.82 -11.73
CA PRO A 161 15.80 7.54 -10.37
C PRO A 161 15.73 8.83 -9.55
N ALA A 162 14.59 9.06 -8.89
CA ALA A 162 14.44 10.18 -7.98
C ALA A 162 15.41 10.03 -6.79
N PRO A 163 16.01 11.13 -6.31
CA PRO A 163 16.76 11.10 -5.07
C PRO A 163 15.84 10.73 -3.90
N ALA A 164 16.38 10.00 -2.92
CA ALA A 164 15.63 9.64 -1.72
C ALA A 164 15.23 10.88 -0.93
N PHE A 165 14.06 10.82 -0.28
CA PHE A 165 13.68 11.80 0.74
C PHE A 165 14.63 11.70 1.95
N ALA A 166 14.65 12.73 2.79
CA ALA A 166 15.42 12.70 4.04
C ALA A 166 15.08 11.42 4.85
N PRO A 167 16.05 10.71 5.43
CA PRO A 167 15.78 9.40 6.04
C PRO A 167 15.05 9.52 7.39
N CYS A 168 14.25 8.50 7.72
CA CYS A 168 13.75 8.25 9.07
C CYS A 168 14.63 7.22 9.80
N PRO A 169 14.69 7.24 11.15
CA PRO A 169 15.18 6.08 11.89
C PRO A 169 14.24 4.89 11.62
N PRO A 170 14.75 3.63 11.65
CA PRO A 170 13.90 2.44 11.52
C PRO A 170 12.77 2.39 12.58
N ASP A 171 13.04 2.93 13.77
CA ASP A 171 12.15 2.94 14.91
C ASP A 171 11.52 4.33 15.12
N LEU A 172 10.34 4.52 14.54
CA LEU A 172 9.45 5.66 14.85
C LEU A 172 8.64 5.42 16.12
N GLY A 173 8.64 4.19 16.66
CA GLY A 173 8.02 3.83 17.94
C GLY A 173 6.49 3.88 17.90
N LEU A 174 5.89 4.26 19.04
CA LEU A 174 4.46 4.55 19.09
C LEU A 174 4.16 5.76 18.20
N TYR A 175 3.30 5.53 17.22
CA TYR A 175 2.88 6.53 16.25
C TYR A 175 1.41 6.89 16.49
N ALA A 176 1.12 8.08 17.01
CA ALA A 176 -0.25 8.56 17.24
C ALA A 176 -0.75 9.40 16.06
N VAL A 177 -1.81 8.95 15.37
CA VAL A 177 -2.47 9.72 14.30
C VAL A 177 -3.71 10.42 14.87
N MET A 178 -3.70 11.75 14.92
CA MET A 178 -4.64 12.55 15.69
C MET A 178 -5.38 13.60 14.85
N PRO A 179 -6.66 13.86 15.13
CA PRO A 179 -7.49 14.69 14.26
C PRO A 179 -7.24 16.20 14.39
N THR A 180 -6.73 16.68 15.53
CA THR A 180 -6.56 18.12 15.82
C THR A 180 -5.26 18.41 16.57
N ALA A 181 -4.85 19.68 16.57
CA ALA A 181 -3.69 20.19 17.29
C ALA A 181 -3.85 20.05 18.81
N ASP A 182 -5.07 20.12 19.36
CA ASP A 182 -5.32 19.89 20.79
C ASP A 182 -4.76 18.53 21.25
N TRP A 183 -4.94 17.49 20.43
CA TRP A 183 -4.38 16.17 20.71
C TRP A 183 -2.85 16.17 20.62
N ILE A 184 -2.28 16.89 19.66
CA ILE A 184 -0.82 17.00 19.54
C ILE A 184 -0.24 17.70 20.78
N GLU A 185 -0.85 18.81 21.20
CA GLU A 185 -0.49 19.57 22.40
C GLU A 185 -0.59 18.71 23.67
N GLN A 186 -1.56 17.80 23.74
CA GLN A 186 -1.70 16.84 24.85
C GLN A 186 -0.66 15.71 24.82
N LEU A 187 -0.33 15.17 23.64
CA LEU A 187 0.49 13.96 23.50
C LEU A 187 2.00 14.24 23.52
N VAL A 188 2.44 15.43 23.09
CA VAL A 188 3.87 15.80 23.12
C VAL A 188 4.45 15.78 24.55
N PRO A 189 3.81 16.38 25.58
CA PRO A 189 4.27 16.27 26.97
C PRO A 189 4.32 14.84 27.51
N LEU A 190 3.49 13.94 26.98
CA LEU A 190 3.47 12.51 27.32
C LEU A 190 4.57 11.71 26.60
N GLN A 191 5.46 12.39 25.85
CA GLN A 191 6.61 11.80 25.17
C GLN A 191 6.23 10.71 24.16
N VAL A 192 5.10 10.87 23.46
CA VAL A 192 4.79 10.04 22.30
C VAL A 192 5.88 10.25 21.23
N PRO A 193 6.63 9.21 20.80
CA PRO A 193 7.77 9.38 19.91
C PRO A 193 7.43 9.98 18.54
N THR A 194 6.28 9.59 17.97
CA THR A 194 5.82 10.09 16.67
C THR A 194 4.34 10.47 16.75
N VAL A 195 4.01 11.66 16.28
CA VAL A 195 2.64 12.18 16.25
C VAL A 195 2.34 12.69 14.84
N GLN A 196 1.11 12.51 14.38
CA GLN A 196 0.65 13.04 13.10
C GLN A 196 -0.63 13.83 13.28
N LEU A 197 -0.63 15.06 12.76
CA LEU A 197 -1.83 15.85 12.61
C LEU A 197 -2.55 15.43 11.32
N ARG A 198 -3.74 14.85 11.48
CA ARG A 198 -4.66 14.45 10.42
C ARG A 198 -5.95 15.28 10.49
N PHE A 199 -5.79 16.58 10.29
CA PHE A 199 -6.90 17.52 10.28
C PHE A 199 -7.56 17.58 8.91
N LYS A 200 -8.87 17.30 8.85
CA LYS A 200 -9.66 17.34 7.61
C LYS A 200 -10.55 18.57 7.61
N SER A 201 -10.17 19.59 6.85
CA SER A 201 -11.00 20.76 6.56
C SER A 201 -10.70 21.26 5.15
N ALA A 202 -11.70 21.88 4.52
CA ALA A 202 -11.53 22.62 3.27
C ALA A 202 -11.15 24.09 3.50
N ASP A 203 -11.23 24.57 4.75
CA ASP A 203 -10.84 25.93 5.11
C ASP A 203 -9.32 26.02 5.30
N ALA A 204 -8.66 26.69 4.37
CA ALA A 204 -7.22 26.89 4.39
C ALA A 204 -6.71 27.65 5.63
N ALA A 205 -7.52 28.55 6.19
CA ALA A 205 -7.15 29.30 7.39
C ALA A 205 -7.20 28.40 8.64
N GLU A 206 -8.21 27.53 8.76
CA GLU A 206 -8.28 26.53 9.83
C GLU A 206 -7.13 25.53 9.76
N VAL A 207 -6.87 25.00 8.56
CA VAL A 207 -5.74 24.08 8.33
C VAL A 207 -4.43 24.73 8.77
N LYS A 208 -4.19 25.98 8.35
CA LYS A 208 -3.00 26.72 8.74
C LYS A 208 -2.90 26.91 10.25
N ALA A 209 -4.00 27.26 10.91
CA ALA A 209 -4.02 27.43 12.36
C ALA A 209 -3.65 26.13 13.09
N GLU A 210 -4.25 25.00 12.69
CA GLU A 210 -4.00 23.69 13.29
C GLU A 210 -2.55 23.21 13.05
N VAL A 211 -2.02 23.38 11.83
CA VAL A 211 -0.63 23.03 11.51
C VAL A 211 0.34 23.86 12.36
N VAL A 212 0.14 25.17 12.45
CA VAL A 212 1.02 26.06 13.24
C VAL A 212 0.97 25.71 14.73
N ARG A 213 -0.21 25.42 15.28
CA ARG A 213 -0.37 25.00 16.67
C ARG A 213 0.35 23.70 16.96
N ALA A 214 0.11 22.67 16.15
CA ALA A 214 0.78 21.38 16.29
C ALA A 214 2.31 21.50 16.18
N ALA A 215 2.79 22.29 15.21
CA ALA A 215 4.21 22.56 14.99
C ALA A 215 4.86 23.24 16.20
N ASN A 216 4.21 24.27 16.75
CA ASN A 216 4.66 24.94 17.96
C ASN A 216 4.71 23.99 19.17
N ALA A 217 3.74 23.08 19.31
CA ALA A 217 3.73 22.10 20.39
C ALA A 217 4.92 21.12 20.27
N ALA A 218 5.22 20.66 19.05
CA ALA A 218 6.31 19.72 18.80
C ALA A 218 7.70 20.37 18.80
N LYS A 219 7.80 21.68 18.59
CA LYS A 219 9.08 22.40 18.48
C LYS A 219 9.91 22.26 19.75
N GLY A 220 11.18 21.83 19.59
CA GLY A 220 12.10 21.57 20.70
C GLY A 220 11.78 20.31 21.52
N SER A 221 10.71 19.58 21.20
CA SER A 221 10.40 18.29 21.82
C SER A 221 11.17 17.15 21.14
N LYS A 222 11.08 15.94 21.72
CA LYS A 222 11.57 14.71 21.07
C LYS A 222 10.55 14.08 20.12
N SER A 223 9.31 14.55 20.14
CA SER A 223 8.23 14.00 19.31
C SER A 223 8.40 14.44 17.85
N ARG A 224 8.30 13.48 16.94
CA ARG A 224 8.37 13.73 15.49
C ARG A 224 6.97 14.02 14.96
N LEU A 225 6.71 15.27 14.59
CA LEU A 225 5.42 15.68 14.02
C LEU A 225 5.38 15.48 12.50
N PHE A 226 4.42 14.69 12.03
CA PHE A 226 4.05 14.60 10.63
C PHE A 226 2.75 15.37 10.34
N ILE A 227 2.69 16.08 9.22
CA ILE A 227 1.47 16.72 8.73
C ILE A 227 0.87 15.87 7.61
N ASN A 228 -0.38 15.44 7.78
CA ASN A 228 -1.09 14.63 6.79
C ASN A 228 -1.73 15.55 5.72
N ASP A 229 -1.56 15.18 4.44
CA ASP A 229 -2.14 15.77 3.21
C ASP A 229 -1.75 17.24 2.92
N HIS A 230 -1.74 18.11 3.92
CA HIS A 230 -1.55 19.58 3.81
C HIS A 230 -0.08 19.98 3.63
N TRP A 231 0.61 19.34 2.69
CA TRP A 231 2.05 19.48 2.47
C TRP A 231 2.48 20.91 2.12
N ARG A 232 1.67 21.67 1.36
CA ARG A 232 1.97 23.07 1.02
C ARG A 232 2.07 23.95 2.28
N VAL A 233 1.08 23.84 3.16
CA VAL A 233 1.04 24.58 4.44
C VAL A 233 2.23 24.19 5.33
N ALA A 234 2.57 22.90 5.37
CA ALA A 234 3.72 22.41 6.12
C ALA A 234 5.04 23.01 5.61
N ILE A 235 5.26 23.03 4.29
CA ILE A 235 6.47 23.60 3.67
C ILE A 235 6.53 25.12 3.88
N ASP A 236 5.44 25.84 3.64
CA ASP A 236 5.40 27.30 3.82
C ASP A 236 5.76 27.69 5.26
N HIS A 237 5.21 26.97 6.24
CA HIS A 237 5.54 27.19 7.64
C HIS A 237 6.98 26.79 7.96
N HIS A 238 7.46 25.66 7.44
CA HIS A 238 8.84 25.20 7.63
C HIS A 238 9.87 26.21 7.10
N ALA A 239 9.63 26.74 5.90
CA ALA A 239 10.45 27.77 5.29
C ALA A 239 10.41 29.09 6.09
N ALA A 240 9.23 29.53 6.53
CA ALA A 240 9.07 30.74 7.33
C ALA A 240 9.80 30.67 8.69
N CYS A 241 10.01 29.47 9.23
CA CYS A 241 10.76 29.24 10.46
C CYS A 241 12.27 28.97 10.25
N GLY A 242 12.78 29.09 9.01
CA GLY A 242 14.20 28.86 8.72
C GLY A 242 14.64 27.40 8.89
N GLY A 243 13.73 26.43 8.74
CA GLY A 243 14.04 25.00 8.82
C GLY A 243 13.87 24.35 10.20
N ASP A 244 13.60 25.12 11.26
CA ASP A 244 13.23 24.58 12.58
C ASP A 244 11.81 25.02 12.96
N SER A 245 10.82 24.40 12.32
CA SER A 245 9.40 24.65 12.59
C SER A 245 8.78 23.72 13.63
N GLY A 246 9.47 22.67 14.05
CA GLY A 246 8.86 21.56 14.79
C GLY A 246 8.12 20.54 13.91
N ILE A 247 7.99 20.79 12.60
CA ILE A 247 7.49 19.79 11.63
C ILE A 247 8.66 18.90 11.21
N TYR A 248 8.51 17.59 11.43
CA TYR A 248 9.51 16.59 11.07
C TYR A 248 9.33 16.05 9.64
N GLY A 249 8.07 16.00 9.17
CA GLY A 249 7.77 15.55 7.82
C GLY A 249 6.29 15.69 7.44
N ILE A 250 5.98 15.14 6.28
CA ILE A 250 4.66 15.08 5.65
C ILE A 250 4.25 13.62 5.52
N HIS A 251 2.95 13.33 5.59
CA HIS A 251 2.38 12.01 5.28
C HIS A 251 1.33 12.16 4.17
N LEU A 252 1.36 11.27 3.17
CA LEU A 252 0.45 11.26 2.03
C LEU A 252 -0.21 9.88 1.82
N GLY A 253 -1.44 9.87 1.33
CA GLY A 253 -2.11 8.72 0.74
C GLY A 253 -1.70 8.48 -0.71
N GLN A 254 -2.29 7.47 -1.37
CA GLN A 254 -1.99 7.15 -2.77
C GLN A 254 -2.54 8.22 -3.72
N GLU A 255 -3.73 8.72 -3.43
CA GLU A 255 -4.42 9.73 -4.21
C GLU A 255 -3.72 11.08 -4.10
N ASP A 256 -3.19 11.43 -2.92
CA ASP A 256 -2.46 12.69 -2.72
C ASP A 256 -1.15 12.74 -3.53
N LEU A 257 -0.54 11.58 -3.83
CA LEU A 257 0.66 11.49 -4.67
C LEU A 257 0.40 11.88 -6.12
N ASP A 258 -0.85 11.85 -6.59
CA ASP A 258 -1.19 12.27 -7.95
C ASP A 258 -1.09 13.79 -8.13
N GLU A 259 -1.29 14.55 -7.06
CA GLU A 259 -1.34 16.02 -7.06
C GLU A 259 -0.14 16.67 -6.36
N ALA A 260 0.60 15.91 -5.55
CA ALA A 260 1.74 16.41 -4.80
C ALA A 260 2.95 16.68 -5.70
N ASP A 261 3.57 17.85 -5.51
CA ASP A 261 4.87 18.13 -6.11
C ASP A 261 5.97 17.52 -5.22
N LEU A 262 6.37 16.29 -5.57
CA LEU A 262 7.36 15.54 -4.80
C LEU A 262 8.74 16.19 -4.80
N ASP A 263 9.08 16.95 -5.84
CA ASP A 263 10.37 17.65 -5.92
C ASP A 263 10.40 18.85 -4.97
N VAL A 264 9.29 19.60 -4.88
CA VAL A 264 9.14 20.68 -3.89
C VAL A 264 9.15 20.12 -2.46
N ILE A 265 8.45 19.02 -2.19
CA ILE A 265 8.49 18.37 -0.87
C ILE A 265 9.93 17.96 -0.53
N ARG A 266 10.64 17.35 -1.49
CA ARG A 266 12.01 16.89 -1.26
C ARG A 266 12.97 18.06 -1.04
N ALA A 267 12.85 19.12 -1.83
CA ALA A 267 13.67 20.33 -1.71
C ALA A 267 13.46 21.06 -0.37
N SER A 268 12.30 20.90 0.28
CA SER A 268 12.06 21.46 1.62
C SER A 268 12.89 20.82 2.73
N GLY A 269 13.49 19.64 2.48
CA GLY A 269 14.22 18.86 3.49
C GLY A 269 13.32 18.09 4.47
N LEU A 270 12.00 18.26 4.38
CA LEU A 270 11.02 17.48 5.14
C LEU A 270 11.02 16.02 4.68
N ARG A 271 10.68 15.13 5.63
CA ARG A 271 10.53 13.70 5.38
C ARG A 271 9.18 13.41 4.74
N LEU A 272 9.08 12.31 4.00
CA LEU A 272 7.84 11.83 3.42
C LEU A 272 7.49 10.45 3.95
N GLY A 273 6.31 10.35 4.56
CA GLY A 273 5.63 9.08 4.83
C GLY A 273 4.55 8.81 3.82
N VAL A 274 4.34 7.54 3.47
CA VAL A 274 3.28 7.17 2.54
C VAL A 274 2.52 5.95 3.03
N SER A 275 1.19 6.01 2.94
CA SER A 275 0.31 4.87 3.21
C SER A 275 0.24 3.91 2.01
N THR A 276 0.33 2.60 2.28
CA THR A 276 0.23 1.53 1.29
C THR A 276 -0.62 0.37 1.80
N HIS A 277 -1.38 -0.25 0.90
CA HIS A 277 -2.41 -1.24 1.22
C HIS A 277 -2.26 -2.57 0.47
N GLY A 278 -1.29 -2.66 -0.46
CA GLY A 278 -1.07 -3.82 -1.33
C GLY A 278 0.26 -3.76 -2.08
N TYR A 279 0.59 -4.82 -2.83
CA TYR A 279 1.84 -4.91 -3.59
C TYR A 279 1.98 -3.79 -4.61
N ALA A 280 0.95 -3.52 -5.42
CA ALA A 280 1.05 -2.50 -6.47
C ALA A 280 1.30 -1.11 -5.89
N GLU A 281 0.65 -0.76 -4.78
CA GLU A 281 0.90 0.51 -4.08
C GLU A 281 2.33 0.58 -3.49
N MET A 282 2.81 -0.50 -2.88
CA MET A 282 4.19 -0.55 -2.36
C MET A 282 5.22 -0.39 -3.49
N LEU A 283 5.00 -1.02 -4.64
CA LEU A 283 5.88 -0.93 -5.81
C LEU A 283 5.84 0.47 -6.43
N ARG A 284 4.66 1.09 -6.51
CA ARG A 284 4.51 2.50 -6.91
C ARG A 284 5.34 3.42 -6.02
N VAL A 285 5.20 3.25 -4.71
CA VAL A 285 5.83 4.15 -3.73
C VAL A 285 7.33 3.90 -3.59
N ALA A 286 7.80 2.66 -3.77
CA ALA A 286 9.23 2.37 -3.75
C ALA A 286 10.02 3.20 -4.78
N ALA A 287 9.42 3.51 -5.93
CA ALA A 287 10.04 4.33 -6.98
C ALA A 287 10.27 5.80 -6.55
N ILE A 288 9.53 6.32 -5.56
CA ILE A 288 9.70 7.70 -5.07
C ILE A 288 10.60 7.81 -3.83
N GLN A 289 11.08 6.67 -3.30
CA GLN A 289 12.06 6.59 -2.21
C GLN A 289 11.66 7.41 -0.96
N PRO A 290 10.48 7.16 -0.36
CA PRO A 290 10.01 7.91 0.81
C PRO A 290 10.86 7.59 2.05
N SER A 291 10.71 8.43 3.08
CA SER A 291 11.39 8.27 4.37
C SER A 291 10.89 7.06 5.16
N TYR A 292 9.60 6.72 5.06
CA TYR A 292 9.01 5.51 5.65
C TYR A 292 7.73 5.09 4.92
N LEU A 293 7.32 3.83 5.13
CA LEU A 293 6.02 3.31 4.68
C LEU A 293 5.10 2.98 5.85
N ALA A 294 3.83 3.32 5.71
CA ALA A 294 2.77 2.77 6.55
C ALA A 294 2.07 1.62 5.80
N LEU A 295 2.01 0.45 6.44
CA LEU A 295 1.41 -0.77 5.91
C LEU A 295 0.10 -1.04 6.66
N GLY A 296 -1.03 -0.97 5.96
CA GLY A 296 -2.33 -1.24 6.59
C GLY A 296 -3.51 -1.17 5.62
N ALA A 297 -4.76 -1.34 6.07
CA ALA A 297 -5.14 -1.64 7.45
C ALA A 297 -4.91 -3.13 7.78
N ILE A 298 -4.16 -3.42 8.85
CA ILE A 298 -3.85 -4.79 9.28
C ILE A 298 -5.11 -5.48 9.82
N PHE A 299 -5.83 -4.83 10.72
CA PHE A 299 -7.04 -5.33 11.36
C PHE A 299 -8.28 -4.50 10.97
N PRO A 300 -9.52 -5.02 11.19
CA PRO A 300 -10.74 -4.25 10.97
C PRO A 300 -10.70 -2.88 11.68
N THR A 301 -11.09 -1.83 10.95
CA THR A 301 -11.12 -0.47 11.48
C THR A 301 -12.26 0.33 10.86
N THR A 302 -12.82 1.26 11.64
CA THR A 302 -13.85 2.21 11.21
C THR A 302 -13.27 3.60 10.92
N THR A 303 -11.97 3.81 11.14
CA THR A 303 -11.31 5.13 11.00
C THR A 303 -11.12 5.56 9.54
N LYS A 304 -10.98 4.62 8.62
CA LYS A 304 -10.89 4.83 7.17
C LYS A 304 -11.76 3.78 6.49
N VAL A 305 -12.63 4.21 5.58
CA VAL A 305 -13.39 3.29 4.73
C VAL A 305 -12.42 2.72 3.71
N MET A 306 -12.25 1.40 3.73
CA MET A 306 -11.36 0.68 2.82
C MET A 306 -12.18 -0.08 1.77
N PRO A 307 -11.79 -0.05 0.48
CA PRO A 307 -12.45 -0.86 -0.54
C PRO A 307 -12.11 -2.35 -0.41
N THR A 308 -11.03 -2.70 0.30
CA THR A 308 -10.55 -4.06 0.49
C THR A 308 -10.79 -4.56 1.92
N GLN A 309 -10.80 -5.88 2.09
CA GLN A 309 -10.73 -6.53 3.40
C GLN A 309 -9.44 -6.12 4.13
N PRO A 310 -9.44 -6.12 5.48
CA PRO A 310 -8.21 -5.97 6.25
C PRO A 310 -7.15 -6.95 5.77
N GLN A 311 -5.90 -6.51 5.79
CA GLN A 311 -4.77 -7.29 5.27
C GLN A 311 -4.56 -8.58 6.05
N GLY A 312 -4.80 -8.55 7.36
CA GLY A 312 -4.42 -9.62 8.27
C GLY A 312 -2.90 -9.74 8.44
N MET A 313 -2.50 -10.53 9.43
CA MET A 313 -1.10 -10.68 9.80
C MET A 313 -0.26 -11.40 8.74
N GLY A 314 -0.85 -12.35 8.00
CA GLY A 314 -0.15 -13.06 6.94
C GLY A 314 0.35 -12.13 5.84
N ARG A 315 -0.52 -11.25 5.31
CA ARG A 315 -0.12 -10.27 4.29
C ARG A 315 0.84 -9.24 4.85
N PHE A 316 0.56 -8.73 6.04
CA PHE A 316 1.44 -7.78 6.70
C PHE A 316 2.87 -8.33 6.83
N GLN A 317 3.03 -9.60 7.22
CA GLN A 317 4.34 -10.26 7.26
C GLN A 317 5.00 -10.38 5.89
N SER A 318 4.27 -10.76 4.84
CA SER A 318 4.80 -10.79 3.47
C SER A 318 5.23 -9.41 2.99
N TYR A 319 4.46 -8.37 3.30
CA TYR A 319 4.75 -6.98 2.93
C TYR A 319 5.99 -6.46 3.65
N VAL A 320 6.13 -6.73 4.95
CA VAL A 320 7.33 -6.37 5.71
C VAL A 320 8.56 -7.09 5.17
N THR A 321 8.45 -8.39 4.86
CA THR A 321 9.56 -9.18 4.28
C THR A 321 10.03 -8.59 2.96
N LEU A 322 9.09 -8.22 2.09
CA LEU A 322 9.39 -7.61 0.79
C LEU A 322 10.01 -6.22 0.91
N MET A 323 9.46 -5.37 1.77
CA MET A 323 9.78 -3.93 1.77
C MET A 323 10.93 -3.54 2.69
N LYS A 324 11.21 -4.30 3.75
CA LYS A 324 12.26 -3.94 4.72
C LYS A 324 13.66 -3.77 4.11
N PRO A 325 14.08 -4.57 3.10
CA PRO A 325 15.35 -4.34 2.40
C PRO A 325 15.38 -3.06 1.54
N VAL A 326 14.20 -2.55 1.14
CA VAL A 326 14.06 -1.40 0.24
C VAL A 326 13.87 -0.11 1.02
N ILE A 327 12.99 -0.12 2.03
CA ILE A 327 12.67 1.01 2.89
C ILE A 327 12.74 0.51 4.35
N PRO A 328 13.81 0.86 5.10
CA PRO A 328 14.04 0.30 6.43
C PRO A 328 13.01 0.72 7.49
N SER A 329 12.37 1.89 7.32
CA SER A 329 11.38 2.41 8.27
C SER A 329 9.98 1.99 7.83
N LEU A 330 9.41 1.01 8.54
CA LEU A 330 8.05 0.50 8.30
C LEU A 330 7.18 0.71 9.54
N VAL A 331 5.92 1.08 9.32
CA VAL A 331 4.92 1.34 10.36
C VAL A 331 3.70 0.44 10.11
N GLY A 332 3.37 -0.44 11.06
CA GLY A 332 2.11 -1.18 11.00
C GLY A 332 0.92 -0.31 11.43
N ILE A 333 -0.16 -0.28 10.67
CA ILE A 333 -1.35 0.54 10.98
C ILE A 333 -2.67 -0.18 10.66
N GLY A 334 -3.74 0.22 11.36
CA GLY A 334 -5.12 -0.22 11.09
C GLY A 334 -5.63 -1.21 12.12
N GLY A 335 -6.51 -0.74 12.99
CA GLY A 335 -7.10 -1.52 14.09
C GLY A 335 -6.11 -1.96 15.18
N VAL A 336 -4.89 -1.40 15.18
CA VAL A 336 -3.86 -1.66 16.19
C VAL A 336 -4.25 -1.01 17.52
N ASN A 337 -4.07 -1.74 18.61
CA ASN A 337 -4.33 -1.36 19.99
C ASN A 337 -3.42 -2.15 20.95
N ALA A 338 -3.54 -1.91 22.27
CA ALA A 338 -2.66 -2.55 23.27
C ALA A 338 -2.72 -4.09 23.26
N GLY A 339 -3.86 -4.69 22.86
CA GLY A 339 -4.06 -6.13 22.84
C GLY A 339 -3.41 -6.86 21.66
N ASN A 340 -3.11 -6.17 20.55
CA ASN A 340 -2.55 -6.78 19.33
C ASN A 340 -1.25 -6.10 18.85
N MET A 341 -0.82 -4.99 19.44
CA MET A 341 0.38 -4.28 19.01
C MET A 341 1.64 -5.13 19.12
N ARG A 342 1.78 -6.01 20.13
CA ARG A 342 2.92 -6.91 20.24
C ARG A 342 3.05 -7.80 19.01
N GLU A 343 1.95 -8.36 18.53
CA GLU A 343 1.91 -9.20 17.32
C GLU A 343 2.40 -8.44 16.08
N VAL A 344 2.05 -7.15 15.96
CA VAL A 344 2.53 -6.28 14.88
C VAL A 344 4.05 -6.06 14.99
N LEU A 345 4.56 -5.77 16.18
CA LEU A 345 5.99 -5.52 16.41
C LEU A 345 6.85 -6.78 16.19
N ASP A 346 6.34 -7.96 16.56
CA ASP A 346 7.06 -9.24 16.45
C ASP A 346 7.35 -9.63 14.98
N VAL A 347 6.64 -9.07 14.01
CA VAL A 347 6.95 -9.18 12.56
C VAL A 347 8.24 -8.43 12.18
N GLY A 348 8.77 -7.60 13.09
CA GLY A 348 10.04 -6.91 12.94
C GLY A 348 9.92 -5.49 12.36
N VAL A 349 8.77 -4.84 12.50
CA VAL A 349 8.64 -3.39 12.29
C VAL A 349 9.04 -2.64 13.55
N GLY A 350 9.73 -1.51 13.40
CA GLY A 350 10.15 -0.66 14.52
C GLY A 350 9.05 0.24 15.08
N SER A 351 7.85 0.20 14.48
CA SER A 351 6.83 1.22 14.68
C SER A 351 5.41 0.68 14.47
N ALA A 352 4.48 1.14 15.29
CA ALA A 352 3.06 0.82 15.14
C ALA A 352 2.20 2.07 15.37
N ALA A 353 1.26 2.30 14.46
CA ALA A 353 0.40 3.47 14.48
C ALA A 353 -1.01 3.17 15.02
N VAL A 354 -1.50 4.08 15.86
CA VAL A 354 -2.80 3.99 16.53
C VAL A 354 -3.59 5.29 16.38
N VAL A 355 -4.91 5.15 16.42
CA VAL A 355 -5.86 6.27 16.49
C VAL A 355 -6.75 6.05 17.71
N ARG A 356 -7.68 5.09 17.59
CA ARG A 356 -8.72 4.82 18.60
C ARG A 356 -8.18 4.32 19.94
N ALA A 357 -7.04 3.62 19.94
CA ALA A 357 -6.40 3.18 21.18
C ALA A 357 -6.00 4.35 22.11
N ILE A 358 -5.89 5.56 21.57
CA ILE A 358 -5.67 6.80 22.33
C ILE A 358 -6.96 7.63 22.40
N THR A 359 -7.64 7.86 21.27
CA THR A 359 -8.80 8.78 21.24
C THR A 359 -10.02 8.26 21.99
N GLU A 360 -10.15 6.95 22.18
CA GLU A 360 -11.25 6.29 22.91
C GLU A 360 -10.83 5.83 24.31
N ALA A 361 -9.61 6.19 24.76
CA ALA A 361 -9.13 5.82 26.09
C ALA A 361 -9.81 6.66 27.18
N THR A 362 -10.21 6.01 28.28
CA THR A 362 -10.72 6.71 29.47
C THR A 362 -9.65 7.47 30.23
N ASP A 363 -8.39 7.01 30.14
CA ASP A 363 -7.20 7.65 30.70
C ASP A 363 -6.10 7.67 29.63
N VAL A 364 -5.95 8.82 28.96
CA VAL A 364 -4.99 9.01 27.85
C VAL A 364 -3.54 8.85 28.32
N PRO A 365 -3.08 9.49 29.42
CA PRO A 365 -1.74 9.25 29.96
C PRO A 365 -1.45 7.76 30.23
N ALA A 366 -2.36 7.03 30.86
CA ALA A 366 -2.17 5.61 31.14
C ALA A 366 -2.13 4.77 29.85
N ALA A 367 -2.99 5.06 28.88
CA ALA A 367 -2.99 4.38 27.58
C ALA A 367 -1.67 4.61 26.82
N VAL A 368 -1.19 5.85 26.76
CA VAL A 368 0.11 6.19 26.14
C VAL A 368 1.25 5.45 26.83
N ALA A 369 1.30 5.46 28.17
CA ALA A 369 2.33 4.77 28.93
C ALA A 369 2.33 3.26 28.65
N GLY A 370 1.14 2.63 28.65
CA GLY A 370 0.99 1.20 28.36
C GLY A 370 1.43 0.83 26.94
N LEU A 371 1.06 1.66 25.95
CA LEU A 371 1.47 1.45 24.55
C LEU A 371 2.98 1.66 24.35
N ASN A 372 3.56 2.71 24.93
CA ASN A 372 5.00 2.96 24.87
C ASN A 372 5.81 1.81 25.50
N ALA A 373 5.32 1.23 26.60
CA ALA A 373 5.98 0.11 27.27
C ALA A 373 6.08 -1.16 26.39
N LEU A 374 5.31 -1.27 25.32
CA LEU A 374 5.42 -2.39 24.37
C LEU A 374 6.66 -2.29 23.47
N PHE A 375 7.28 -1.12 23.36
CA PHE A 375 8.51 -0.90 22.59
C PHE A 375 9.79 -1.03 23.43
N ALA A 376 9.65 -1.28 24.73
CA ALA A 376 10.77 -1.41 25.68
C ALA A 376 11.42 -2.79 25.67
#